data_AF-A0A1S2VA44-F1
#
_entry.id   AF-A0A1S2VA44-F1
#
_cell.length_a   1.000
_cell.length_b   1.000
_cell.length_c   1.000
_cell.angle_alpha   90.00
_cell.angle_beta   90.00
_cell.angle_gamma   90.00
#
_symmetry.space_group_name_H-M   'P 1'
#
loop_
_entity.id
_entity.type
_entity.pdbx_description
1 polymer ?
#
loop_
_entity_poly.entity_id
_entity_poly.type
_entity_poly.pdbx_seq_one_letter_code
_entity_poly.pdbx_strand_id
1 'polypeptide(L)'
;TRAAKPGKTAAMQIKADQVTLDFILDERARELAGEQIRWFDLKRTGKLIERIKAYAPDNAVNLQDYHTLRPIPQTQLDAVTNKTDFKQNPGYQ
;
A
#
# COMPACT_ATOMS: atom_id res chain seq x y z
N THR A 1 13.65 27.42 -7.18
CA THR A 1 12.59 26.55 -6.63
C THR A 1 11.28 27.32 -6.58
N ARG A 2 10.40 27.11 -7.56
CA ARG A 2 9.19 27.92 -7.75
C ARG A 2 8.09 27.66 -6.70
N ALA A 3 8.07 26.46 -6.11
CA ALA A 3 6.99 26.01 -5.22
C ALA A 3 7.40 25.84 -3.75
N ALA A 4 8.62 26.21 -3.36
CA ALA A 4 9.05 26.08 -1.97
C ALA A 4 8.42 27.18 -1.09
N LYS A 5 7.90 26.81 0.08
CA LYS A 5 7.51 27.77 1.12
C LYS A 5 8.69 28.72 1.42
N PRO A 6 8.48 30.04 1.60
CA PRO A 6 9.55 30.96 1.97
C PRO A 6 10.38 30.45 3.15
N GLY A 7 11.71 30.50 3.02
CA GLY A 7 12.64 29.97 4.02
C GLY A 7 12.79 28.44 4.04
N LYS A 8 12.14 27.68 3.15
CA LYS A 8 12.22 26.21 3.07
C LYS A 8 12.87 25.67 1.80
N THR A 9 13.43 26.53 0.94
CA THR A 9 14.08 26.13 -0.31
C THR A 9 15.13 25.03 -0.14
N ALA A 10 16.05 25.18 0.82
CA ALA A 10 17.10 24.19 1.05
C ALA A 10 16.54 22.82 1.49
N ALA A 11 15.43 22.81 2.24
CA ALA A 11 14.78 21.58 2.67
C ALA A 11 14.05 20.83 1.53
N MET A 12 13.73 21.52 0.43
CA MET A 12 13.12 20.93 -0.77
C MET A 12 14.14 20.43 -1.79
N GLN A 13 15.44 20.64 -1.54
CA GLN A 13 16.50 20.16 -2.42
C GLN A 13 16.89 18.74 -2.03
N ILE A 14 16.96 17.86 -3.03
CA ILE A 14 17.42 16.49 -2.89
C ILE A 14 18.52 16.21 -3.90
N LYS A 15 19.38 15.24 -3.57
CA LYS A 15 20.37 14.67 -4.46
C LYS A 15 19.80 13.45 -5.17
N ALA A 16 20.38 13.11 -6.32
CA ALA A 16 19.91 11.99 -7.14
C ALA A 16 19.98 10.64 -6.39
N ASP A 17 20.99 10.45 -5.55
CA ASP A 17 21.18 9.23 -4.74
C ASP A 17 20.14 9.05 -3.62
N GLN A 18 19.39 10.11 -3.27
CA GLN A 18 18.30 10.03 -2.30
C GLN A 18 17.00 9.49 -2.91
N VAL A 19 16.87 9.47 -4.24
CA VAL A 19 15.65 9.06 -4.95
C VAL A 19 15.55 7.53 -4.99
N THR A 20 15.25 6.94 -3.84
CA THR A 20 14.95 5.51 -3.70
C THR A 20 13.45 5.24 -3.86
N LEU A 21 13.07 3.97 -3.99
CA LEU A 21 11.65 3.59 -3.96
C LEU A 21 10.98 4.04 -2.66
N ASP A 22 11.67 3.88 -1.52
CA ASP A 22 11.13 4.27 -0.23
C ASP A 22 10.95 5.79 -0.10
N PHE A 23 11.88 6.57 -0.66
CA PHE A 23 11.75 8.03 -0.76
C PHE A 23 10.51 8.43 -1.57
N ILE A 24 10.31 7.82 -2.75
CA ILE A 24 9.13 8.09 -3.59
C ILE A 24 7.84 7.69 -2.87
N LEU A 25 7.82 6.54 -2.19
CA LEU A 25 6.66 6.09 -1.43
C LEU A 25 6.34 7.02 -0.27
N ASP A 26 7.33 7.62 0.38
CA ASP A 26 7.11 8.60 1.45
C ASP A 26 6.50 9.90 0.90
N GLU A 27 7.00 10.41 -0.23
CA GLU A 27 6.40 11.59 -0.86
C GLU A 27 4.97 11.34 -1.34
N ARG A 28 4.71 10.18 -1.96
CA ARG A 28 3.34 9.82 -2.36
C ARG A 28 2.41 9.67 -1.16
N ALA A 29 2.91 9.25 0.01
CA ALA A 29 2.12 9.20 1.23
C ALA A 29 1.71 10.59 1.72
N ARG A 30 2.62 11.57 1.61
CA ARG A 30 2.37 12.95 2.02
C ARG A 30 1.42 13.68 1.07
N GLU A 31 1.68 13.56 -0.24
CA GLU A 31 0.94 14.30 -1.27
C GLU A 31 -0.49 13.77 -1.42
N LEU A 32 -0.65 12.45 -1.43
CA LEU A 32 -1.91 11.79 -1.86
C LEU A 32 -2.66 11.16 -0.67
N ALA A 33 -2.46 11.72 0.52
CA ALA A 33 -3.10 11.25 1.74
C ALA A 33 -4.63 11.39 1.65
N GLY A 34 -5.35 10.30 1.94
CA GLY A 34 -6.82 10.29 1.88
C GLY A 34 -7.42 10.01 0.49
N GLU A 35 -6.61 9.95 -0.56
CA GLU A 35 -7.07 9.72 -1.94
C GLU A 35 -7.21 8.23 -2.30
N GLN A 36 -7.21 7.34 -1.31
CA GLN A 36 -7.47 5.89 -1.46
C GLN A 36 -6.48 5.12 -2.35
N ILE A 37 -5.35 5.71 -2.73
CA ILE A 37 -4.34 5.05 -3.57
C ILE A 37 -3.26 4.30 -2.78
N ARG A 38 -3.09 4.61 -1.48
CA ARG A 38 -1.93 4.18 -0.69
C ARG A 38 -1.77 2.67 -0.66
N TRP A 39 -2.87 1.93 -0.53
CA TRP A 39 -2.85 0.48 -0.51
C TRP A 39 -2.32 -0.11 -1.83
N PHE A 40 -2.72 0.44 -2.98
CA PHE A 40 -2.28 -0.03 -4.29
C PHE A 40 -0.80 0.22 -4.52
N ASP A 41 -0.30 1.41 -4.14
CA ASP A 41 1.13 1.73 -4.23
C ASP A 41 2.00 0.80 -3.41
N LEU A 42 1.60 0.53 -2.18
CA LEU A 42 2.35 -0.37 -1.30
C LEU A 42 2.25 -1.83 -1.75
N LYS A 43 1.08 -2.28 -2.23
CA LYS A 43 0.90 -3.63 -2.73
C LYS A 43 1.75 -3.90 -3.96
N ARG A 44 1.67 -3.04 -4.98
CA ARG A 44 2.38 -3.25 -6.26
C ARG A 44 3.90 -3.18 -6.13
N THR A 45 4.39 -2.62 -5.04
CA THR A 45 5.83 -2.50 -4.73
C THR A 45 6.32 -3.52 -3.70
N GLY A 46 5.45 -4.41 -3.20
CA GLY A 46 5.80 -5.38 -2.17
C GLY A 46 6.04 -4.79 -0.77
N LYS A 47 5.70 -3.51 -0.56
CA LYS A 47 5.96 -2.76 0.67
C LYS A 47 4.78 -2.74 1.67
N LEU A 48 3.64 -3.33 1.32
CA LEU A 48 2.42 -3.25 2.13
C LEU A 48 2.60 -3.72 3.58
N ILE A 49 3.09 -4.95 3.77
CA ILE A 49 3.20 -5.53 5.11
C ILE A 49 4.22 -4.79 5.97
N GLU A 50 5.41 -4.54 5.40
CA GLU A 50 6.49 -3.76 6.04
C GLU A 50 6.00 -2.39 6.51
N ARG A 51 5.31 -1.64 5.64
CA ARG A 51 4.89 -0.27 5.92
C ARG A 51 3.71 -0.18 6.88
N ILE A 52 2.76 -1.12 6.84
CA ILE A 52 1.66 -1.15 7.82
C ILE A 52 2.23 -1.45 9.22
N LYS A 53 3.12 -2.45 9.34
CA LYS A 53 3.75 -2.79 10.63
C LYS A 53 4.56 -1.62 11.21
N ALA A 54 5.25 -0.86 10.36
CA ALA A 54 6.08 0.26 10.80
C ALA A 54 5.28 1.51 11.21
N TYR A 55 4.17 1.83 10.53
CA TYR A 55 3.53 3.15 10.64
C TYR A 55 2.04 3.12 11.01
N ALA A 56 1.40 1.96 11.08
CA ALA A 56 -0.02 1.82 11.37
C ALA A 56 -0.27 0.68 12.38
N PRO A 57 0.10 0.86 13.67
CA PRO A 57 0.06 -0.19 14.67
C PRO A 57 -1.32 -0.81 14.85
N ASP A 58 -2.38 -0.01 14.82
CA ASP A 58 -3.76 -0.52 14.93
C ASP A 58 -4.14 -1.46 13.79
N ASN A 59 -3.70 -1.13 12.56
CA ASN A 59 -3.93 -1.97 11.38
C ASN A 59 -3.02 -3.21 11.37
N ALA A 60 -1.90 -3.19 12.09
CA ALA A 60 -0.94 -4.29 12.14
C ALA A 60 -1.44 -5.46 13.00
N VAL A 61 -2.33 -5.22 13.97
CA VAL A 61 -2.82 -6.22 14.94
C VAL A 61 -3.33 -7.49 14.26
N ASN A 62 -4.14 -7.34 13.20
CA ASN A 62 -4.74 -8.45 12.47
C ASN A 62 -4.12 -8.63 11.07
N LEU A 63 -2.96 -8.03 10.79
CA LEU A 63 -2.35 -8.10 9.47
C LEU A 63 -1.63 -9.43 9.27
N GLN A 64 -2.10 -10.20 8.28
CA GLN A 64 -1.44 -11.43 7.83
C GLN A 64 -0.74 -11.20 6.49
N ASP A 65 0.25 -12.03 6.16
CA ASP A 65 1.02 -11.88 4.92
C ASP A 65 0.16 -12.00 3.66
N TYR A 66 -0.93 -12.77 3.72
CA TYR A 66 -1.87 -12.96 2.62
C TYR A 66 -2.88 -11.79 2.44
N HIS A 67 -2.89 -10.80 3.34
CA HIS A 67 -3.75 -9.60 3.24
C HIS A 67 -3.33 -8.60 2.15
N THR A 68 -2.37 -9.00 1.29
CA THR A 68 -2.09 -8.32 0.02
C THR A 68 -3.22 -8.52 -1.00
N LEU A 69 -4.06 -9.54 -0.81
CA LEU A 69 -5.32 -9.74 -1.52
C LEU A 69 -6.49 -9.57 -0.55
N ARG A 70 -7.67 -9.25 -1.09
CA ARG A 70 -8.92 -9.26 -0.32
C ARG A 70 -9.60 -10.63 -0.50
N PRO A 71 -10.41 -11.08 0.46
CA PRO A 71 -11.20 -12.29 0.27
C PRO A 71 -12.15 -12.10 -0.92
N ILE A 72 -12.33 -13.15 -1.70
CA ILE A 72 -13.41 -13.24 -2.67
C ILE A 72 -14.72 -13.38 -1.87
N PRO A 73 -15.76 -12.58 -2.14
CA PRO A 73 -17.02 -12.68 -1.41
C PRO A 73 -17.64 -14.07 -1.54
N GLN A 74 -18.09 -14.64 -0.42
CA GLN A 74 -18.64 -16.00 -0.38
C GLN A 74 -19.81 -16.19 -1.36
N THR A 75 -20.68 -15.20 -1.50
CA THR A 75 -21.81 -15.26 -2.44
C THR A 75 -21.37 -15.42 -3.90
N GLN A 76 -20.19 -14.93 -4.27
CA GLN A 76 -19.62 -15.13 -5.61
C GLN A 76 -19.07 -16.55 -5.77
N LEU A 77 -18.42 -17.08 -4.73
CA LEU A 77 -17.93 -18.47 -4.70
C LEU A 77 -19.07 -19.50 -4.69
N ASP A 78 -20.21 -19.15 -4.08
CA ASP A 78 -21.37 -20.03 -4.04
C ASP A 78 -22.10 -20.07 -5.40
N ALA A 79 -22.07 -18.96 -6.15
CA ALA A 79 -22.75 -18.82 -7.44
C ALA A 79 -22.05 -19.52 -8.60
N VAL A 80 -20.74 -19.77 -8.51
CA VAL A 80 -20.00 -20.47 -9.58
C VAL A 80 -20.31 -21.97 -9.60
N THR A 81 -20.47 -22.52 -10.80
CA THR A 81 -20.76 -23.95 -11.01
C THR A 81 -19.50 -24.82 -11.00
N ASN A 82 -18.33 -24.25 -11.25
CA ASN A 82 -17.03 -24.92 -11.28
C ASN A 82 -16.16 -24.55 -10.06
N LYS A 83 -16.64 -24.90 -8.87
CA LYS A 83 -16.02 -24.58 -7.56
C LYS A 83 -14.60 -25.14 -7.38
N THR A 84 -14.22 -26.14 -8.16
CA THR A 84 -12.86 -26.70 -8.16
C THR A 84 -11.83 -25.75 -8.77
N ASP A 85 -12.26 -24.87 -9.68
CA ASP A 85 -11.37 -24.00 -10.44
C ASP A 85 -11.33 -22.60 -9.79
N PHE A 86 -12.50 -22.10 -9.37
CA PHE A 86 -12.62 -20.81 -8.70
C PHE A 86 -12.64 -20.99 -7.18
N LYS A 87 -11.43 -21.07 -6.61
CA LYS A 87 -11.21 -21.15 -5.16
C LYS A 87 -10.97 -19.77 -4.57
N GLN A 88 -11.09 -19.70 -3.25
CA GLN A 88 -10.70 -18.54 -2.45
C GLN A 88 -9.21 -18.20 -2.65
N ASN A 89 -8.86 -16.92 -2.43
CA ASN A 89 -7.47 -16.48 -2.38
C ASN A 89 -6.70 -17.22 -1.26
N PRO A 90 -5.42 -17.58 -1.47
CA PRO A 90 -4.63 -18.29 -0.46
C PRO A 90 -4.67 -17.60 0.91
N GLY A 91 -4.87 -18.38 1.97
CA GLY A 91 -4.92 -17.89 3.35
C GLY A 91 -6.30 -17.44 3.85
N TYR A 92 -7.25 -17.17 2.95
CA TYR A 92 -8.65 -16.92 3.30
C TYR A 92 -9.46 -18.22 3.32
N GLN A 93 -10.47 -18.26 4.19
CA GLN A 93 -11.44 -19.36 4.29
C GLN A 93 -12.63 -19.15 3.35
#